data_AF-A0A1E5AB06-F1
#
_entry.id   AF-A0A1E5AB06-F1
#
_cell.length_a   1.000
_cell.length_b   1.000
_cell.length_c   1.000
_cell.angle_alpha   90.00
_cell.angle_beta   90.00
_cell.angle_gamma   90.00
#
_symmetry.space_group_name_H-M   'P 1'
#
loop_
_entity.id
_entity.type
_entity.pdbx_description
1 polymer ?
#
loop_
_entity_poly.entity_id
_entity_poly.type
_entity_poly.pdbx_seq_one_letter_code
_entity_poly.pdbx_strand_id
1 'polypeptide(L)'
;MRVLALILSLVAAPAMASDLSSEITDQLILPAFEELTADAAELATAAKADCSPQSGSLRAAYGNAFDAWIAASHYRFGPTETDNRAFALAFWPDSRSKTPKALGNLIRSEDAGISDPVKFASHSIAARGFYALEYLLYDPDLSTAGSPDYRCALTRAISADIAATSQAIAADWTERFAAEMRAPTRRYRSEEEITQELLKALTTGLQVLDDMRLGRPLGTFDKPRPNRAEARRSGRSLRHLLLSLNAMEPLALALAQQDAGLRADLSQSFEKARTRAETLDDPVFAGVADPGARIRIEALRQEVKDLRAIVSKRLSPSLGVAAGFNSLDGD
;
A
#
# COMPACT_ATOMS: atom_id res chain seq x y z
N MET A 1 -46.31 -52.14 -11.40
CA MET A 1 -46.27 -50.68 -11.61
C MET A 1 -45.72 -50.01 -10.35
N ARG A 2 -44.44 -49.63 -10.35
CA ARG A 2 -43.85 -48.74 -9.34
C ARG A 2 -43.03 -47.71 -10.12
N VAL A 3 -43.56 -46.49 -10.19
CA VAL A 3 -42.88 -45.35 -10.83
C VAL A 3 -42.07 -44.66 -9.72
N LEU A 4 -40.75 -44.71 -9.82
CA LEU A 4 -39.84 -43.89 -9.01
C LEU A 4 -39.79 -42.50 -9.66
N ALA A 5 -40.24 -41.48 -8.95
CA ALA A 5 -40.04 -40.08 -9.34
C ALA A 5 -38.68 -39.61 -8.78
N LEU A 6 -37.73 -39.36 -9.68
CA LEU A 6 -36.43 -38.77 -9.35
C LEU A 6 -36.58 -37.24 -9.43
N ILE A 7 -36.54 -36.56 -8.28
CA ILE A 7 -36.52 -35.10 -8.20
C ILE A 7 -35.09 -34.64 -8.43
N LEU A 8 -34.83 -34.10 -9.62
CA LEU A 8 -33.55 -33.48 -9.97
C LEU A 8 -33.52 -32.06 -9.39
N SER A 9 -32.76 -31.86 -8.32
CA SER A 9 -32.52 -30.54 -7.73
C SER A 9 -31.40 -29.87 -8.51
N LEU A 10 -31.76 -28.91 -9.37
CA LEU A 10 -30.81 -28.10 -10.14
C LEU A 10 -30.25 -27.00 -9.22
N VAL A 11 -29.08 -27.22 -8.62
CA VAL A 11 -28.30 -26.16 -7.98
C VAL A 11 -27.54 -25.43 -9.09
N ALA A 12 -28.10 -24.32 -9.57
CA ALA A 12 -27.48 -23.47 -10.57
C ALA A 12 -26.82 -22.26 -9.91
N ALA A 13 -25.52 -22.37 -9.61
CA ALA A 13 -24.56 -21.26 -9.59
C ALA A 13 -23.14 -21.86 -9.57
N PRO A 14 -22.31 -21.62 -10.62
CA PRO A 14 -21.02 -20.97 -10.36
C PRO A 14 -20.40 -20.18 -11.55
N ALA A 15 -21.18 -19.59 -12.48
CA ALA A 15 -20.57 -18.89 -13.61
C ALA A 15 -20.14 -17.43 -13.31
N MET A 16 -20.81 -16.75 -12.37
CA MET A 16 -20.60 -15.29 -12.15
C MET A 16 -19.47 -14.96 -11.17
N ALA A 17 -19.06 -15.90 -10.32
CA ALA A 17 -18.10 -15.64 -9.25
C ALA A 17 -16.63 -15.90 -9.70
N SER A 18 -16.39 -16.78 -10.68
CA SER A 18 -15.07 -16.93 -11.34
C SER A 18 -14.67 -15.68 -12.12
N ASP A 19 -15.67 -14.94 -12.60
CA ASP A 19 -15.48 -13.73 -13.40
C ASP A 19 -14.99 -12.56 -12.53
N LEU A 20 -15.50 -12.41 -11.30
CA LEU A 20 -15.14 -11.29 -10.42
C LEU A 20 -13.67 -11.34 -9.99
N SER A 21 -13.19 -12.48 -9.49
CA SER A 21 -11.81 -12.60 -9.03
C SER A 21 -10.82 -12.48 -10.18
N SER A 22 -11.18 -13.00 -11.35
CA SER A 22 -10.40 -12.85 -12.58
C SER A 22 -10.35 -11.39 -13.04
N GLU A 23 -11.49 -10.70 -13.06
CA GLU A 23 -11.59 -9.29 -13.42
C GLU A 23 -10.72 -8.41 -12.51
N ILE A 24 -10.85 -8.57 -11.18
CA ILE A 24 -10.04 -7.82 -10.21
C ILE A 24 -8.55 -8.13 -10.39
N THR A 25 -8.20 -9.39 -10.58
CA THR A 25 -6.79 -9.79 -10.78
C THR A 25 -6.20 -9.15 -12.03
N ASP A 26 -6.93 -9.21 -13.15
CA ASP A 26 -6.43 -8.81 -14.47
C ASP A 26 -6.48 -7.30 -14.68
N GLN A 27 -7.48 -6.62 -14.13
CA GLN A 27 -7.68 -5.19 -14.35
C GLN A 27 -7.12 -4.31 -13.23
N LEU A 28 -6.97 -4.84 -12.01
CA LEU A 28 -6.55 -4.04 -10.86
C LEU A 28 -5.21 -4.49 -10.27
N ILE A 29 -5.03 -5.79 -10.02
CA ILE A 29 -3.86 -6.27 -9.29
C ILE A 29 -2.62 -6.33 -10.18
N LEU A 30 -2.70 -7.04 -11.31
CA LEU A 30 -1.56 -7.21 -12.21
C LEU A 30 -1.05 -5.86 -12.75
N PRO A 31 -1.91 -4.94 -13.25
CA PRO A 31 -1.45 -3.65 -13.74
C PRO A 31 -0.75 -2.81 -12.66
N ALA A 32 -1.22 -2.86 -11.41
CA ALA A 32 -0.60 -2.11 -10.32
C ALA A 32 0.82 -2.58 -10.01
N PHE A 33 1.09 -3.89 -10.09
CA PHE A 33 2.44 -4.43 -9.88
C PHE A 33 3.34 -4.30 -11.13
N GLU A 34 2.76 -4.27 -12.32
CA GLU A 34 3.48 -3.93 -13.56
C GLU A 34 3.96 -2.47 -13.53
N GLU A 35 3.08 -1.52 -13.17
CA GLU A 35 3.42 -0.10 -13.02
C GLU A 35 4.50 0.11 -11.96
N LEU A 36 4.35 -0.51 -10.78
CA LEU A 36 5.37 -0.48 -9.73
C LEU A 36 6.73 -1.01 -10.23
N THR A 37 6.73 -2.06 -11.03
CA THR A 37 7.97 -2.65 -11.55
C THR A 37 8.64 -1.70 -12.55
N ALA A 38 7.86 -1.10 -13.44
CA ALA A 38 8.36 -0.14 -14.43
C ALA A 38 8.96 1.11 -13.75
N ASP A 39 8.23 1.73 -12.82
CA ASP A 39 8.68 2.94 -12.15
C ASP A 39 9.87 2.67 -11.20
N ALA A 40 9.90 1.51 -10.55
CA ALA A 40 11.05 1.12 -9.73
C ALA A 40 12.31 0.91 -10.57
N ALA A 41 12.19 0.38 -11.79
CA ALA A 41 13.31 0.26 -12.73
C ALA A 41 13.80 1.63 -13.23
N GLU A 42 12.88 2.58 -13.47
CA GLU A 42 13.22 3.96 -13.78
C GLU A 42 13.97 4.63 -12.61
N LEU A 43 13.48 4.44 -11.38
CA LEU A 43 14.17 4.92 -10.17
C LEU A 43 15.60 4.36 -10.06
N ALA A 44 15.79 3.07 -10.28
CA ALA A 44 17.13 2.47 -10.28
C ALA A 44 18.03 3.04 -11.39
N THR A 45 17.47 3.35 -12.55
CA THR A 45 18.20 3.97 -13.67
C THR A 45 18.59 5.41 -13.36
N ALA A 46 17.66 6.21 -12.82
CA ALA A 46 17.90 7.58 -12.40
C ALA A 46 19.00 7.66 -11.33
N ALA A 47 18.95 6.77 -10.32
CA ALA A 47 19.96 6.73 -9.25
C ALA A 47 21.36 6.35 -9.76
N LYS A 48 21.45 5.50 -10.80
CA LYS A 48 22.72 5.18 -11.46
C LYS A 48 23.30 6.41 -12.16
N ALA A 49 22.46 7.13 -12.91
CA ALA A 49 22.86 8.33 -13.64
C ALA A 49 23.28 9.47 -12.72
N ASP A 50 22.48 9.77 -11.70
CA ASP A 50 22.75 10.79 -10.70
C ASP A 50 22.13 10.40 -9.35
N CYS A 51 22.99 10.21 -8.36
CA CYS A 51 22.66 9.77 -7.01
C CYS A 51 22.64 10.92 -5.98
N SER A 52 22.84 12.17 -6.45
CA SER A 52 22.83 13.34 -5.58
C SER A 52 21.45 13.51 -4.94
N PRO A 53 21.37 13.83 -3.64
CA PRO A 53 20.09 14.07 -2.98
C PRO A 53 19.32 15.24 -3.60
N GLN A 54 20.00 16.18 -4.26
CA GLN A 54 19.37 17.33 -4.93
C GLN A 54 19.06 17.08 -6.41
N SER A 55 19.31 15.87 -6.93
CA SER A 55 19.02 15.52 -8.31
C SER A 55 17.51 15.56 -8.57
N GLY A 56 17.09 16.44 -9.49
CA GLY A 56 15.69 16.60 -9.84
C GLY A 56 15.10 15.35 -10.49
N SER A 57 15.87 14.69 -11.37
CA SER A 57 15.45 13.45 -12.04
C SER A 57 15.32 12.29 -11.07
N LEU A 58 16.27 12.12 -10.15
CA LEU A 58 16.18 11.08 -9.11
C LEU A 58 14.97 11.31 -8.20
N ARG A 59 14.74 12.53 -7.74
CA ARG A 59 13.59 12.86 -6.88
C ARG A 59 12.26 12.65 -7.59
N ALA A 60 12.18 12.96 -8.88
CA ALA A 60 11.00 12.69 -9.70
C ALA A 60 10.74 11.18 -9.84
N ALA A 61 11.75 10.40 -10.24
CA ALA A 61 11.64 8.95 -10.36
C ALA A 61 11.32 8.27 -9.02
N TYR A 62 11.88 8.77 -7.91
CA TYR A 62 11.52 8.35 -6.55
C TYR A 62 10.04 8.58 -6.25
N GLY A 63 9.53 9.77 -6.61
CA GLY A 63 8.13 10.11 -6.44
C GLY A 63 7.19 9.17 -7.19
N ASN A 64 7.48 8.91 -8.48
CA ASN A 64 6.67 8.02 -9.32
C ASN A 64 6.65 6.59 -8.76
N ALA A 65 7.82 6.01 -8.50
CA ALA A 65 7.92 4.65 -7.96
C ALA A 65 7.24 4.51 -6.59
N PHE A 66 7.33 5.53 -5.74
CA PHE A 66 6.65 5.48 -4.45
C PHE A 66 5.13 5.65 -4.61
N ASP A 67 4.65 6.44 -5.57
CA ASP A 67 3.23 6.54 -5.87
C ASP A 67 2.66 5.21 -6.39
N ALA A 68 3.35 4.56 -7.31
CA ALA A 68 2.99 3.23 -7.82
C ALA A 68 2.93 2.20 -6.68
N TRP A 69 3.88 2.23 -5.75
CA TRP A 69 3.82 1.38 -4.56
C TRP A 69 2.60 1.69 -3.70
N ILE A 70 2.30 2.95 -3.45
CA ILE A 70 1.16 3.35 -2.61
C ILE A 70 -0.16 2.91 -3.23
N ALA A 71 -0.28 2.97 -4.56
CA ALA A 71 -1.43 2.43 -5.29
C ALA A 71 -1.59 0.91 -5.07
N ALA A 72 -0.50 0.14 -5.18
CA ALA A 72 -0.52 -1.31 -4.97
C ALA A 72 -0.55 -1.75 -3.49
N SER A 73 -0.22 -0.86 -2.55
CA SER A 73 0.16 -1.20 -1.17
C SER A 73 -0.94 -1.84 -0.31
N HIS A 74 -2.20 -1.78 -0.73
CA HIS A 74 -3.31 -2.40 0.00
C HIS A 74 -3.44 -3.90 -0.29
N TYR A 75 -2.81 -4.42 -1.35
CA TYR A 75 -2.71 -5.86 -1.63
C TYR A 75 -1.62 -6.52 -0.76
N ARG A 76 -1.88 -6.61 0.55
CA ARG A 76 -1.02 -7.20 1.60
C ARG A 76 -1.26 -8.70 1.78
N PHE A 77 -1.18 -9.44 0.68
CA PHE A 77 -1.31 -10.90 0.65
C PHE A 77 -0.53 -11.47 -0.53
N GLY A 78 -0.25 -12.77 -0.47
CA GLY A 78 0.43 -13.46 -1.56
C GLY A 78 1.86 -12.96 -1.78
N PRO A 79 2.27 -12.63 -3.01
CA PRO A 79 3.66 -12.28 -3.36
C PRO A 79 4.27 -11.11 -2.60
N THR A 80 3.44 -10.19 -2.09
CA THR A 80 3.91 -9.04 -1.29
C THR A 80 4.34 -9.44 0.12
N GLU A 81 3.77 -10.52 0.67
CA GLU A 81 4.10 -11.01 2.03
C GLU A 81 5.24 -12.03 2.03
N THR A 82 5.52 -12.67 0.88
CA THR A 82 6.70 -13.55 0.70
C THR A 82 7.96 -12.83 1.17
N ASP A 83 8.74 -13.47 2.04
CA ASP A 83 10.01 -12.97 2.57
C ASP A 83 9.96 -11.52 3.10
N ASN A 84 8.80 -11.08 3.61
CA ASN A 84 8.56 -9.70 4.06
C ASN A 84 8.81 -8.62 2.99
N ARG A 85 8.63 -8.93 1.69
CA ARG A 85 8.92 -8.01 0.58
C ARG A 85 8.19 -6.67 0.71
N ALA A 86 6.95 -6.65 1.15
CA ALA A 86 6.19 -5.42 1.39
C ALA A 86 6.82 -4.55 2.48
N PHE A 87 7.27 -5.16 3.58
CA PHE A 87 8.01 -4.45 4.62
C PHE A 87 9.38 -3.97 4.13
N ALA A 88 10.07 -4.76 3.31
CA ALA A 88 11.33 -4.38 2.68
C ALA A 88 11.18 -3.15 1.77
N LEU A 89 10.10 -3.07 0.99
CA LEU A 89 9.78 -1.89 0.19
C LEU A 89 9.38 -0.68 1.04
N ALA A 90 8.63 -0.89 2.12
CA ALA A 90 7.98 0.19 2.84
C ALA A 90 7.88 -0.05 4.35
N PHE A 91 9.01 0.04 5.05
CA PHE A 91 9.08 -0.01 6.50
C PHE A 91 8.56 1.29 7.16
N TRP A 92 7.25 1.35 7.39
CA TRP A 92 6.59 2.40 8.17
C TRP A 92 5.37 1.80 8.89
N PRO A 93 5.10 2.18 10.16
CA PRO A 93 5.66 3.30 10.89
C PRO A 93 6.91 2.96 11.71
N ASP A 94 7.93 3.79 11.60
CA ASP A 94 9.17 3.64 12.37
C ASP A 94 9.12 4.38 13.72
N SER A 95 8.35 3.84 14.67
CA SER A 95 8.18 4.45 16.00
C SER A 95 9.46 4.48 16.86
N ARG A 96 10.48 3.69 16.53
CA ARG A 96 11.73 3.55 17.30
C ARG A 96 12.95 4.12 16.59
N SER A 97 12.73 4.84 15.49
CA SER A 97 13.77 5.47 14.66
C SER A 97 14.84 4.45 14.21
N LYS A 98 14.41 3.26 13.81
CA LYS A 98 15.26 2.19 13.28
C LYS A 98 15.88 2.58 11.95
N THR A 99 15.14 3.23 11.07
CA THR A 99 15.64 3.64 9.74
C THR A 99 16.81 4.62 9.85
N PRO A 100 16.70 5.77 10.52
CA PRO A 100 17.83 6.69 10.61
C PRO A 100 19.03 6.11 11.37
N LYS A 101 18.80 5.23 12.37
CA LYS A 101 19.88 4.52 13.06
C LYS A 101 20.61 3.54 12.15
N ALA A 102 19.87 2.77 11.34
CA ALA A 102 20.45 1.79 10.42
C ALA A 102 21.26 2.50 9.32
N LEU A 103 20.70 3.55 8.70
CA LEU A 103 21.40 4.36 7.70
C LEU A 103 22.63 5.05 8.28
N GLY A 104 22.51 5.69 9.44
CA GLY A 104 23.64 6.34 10.11
C GLY A 104 24.75 5.35 10.53
N ASN A 105 24.42 4.08 10.77
CA ASN A 105 25.44 3.05 11.00
C ASN A 105 26.17 2.70 9.71
N LEU A 106 25.44 2.39 8.63
CA LEU A 106 26.04 2.07 7.32
C LEU A 106 26.96 3.19 6.83
N ILE A 107 26.48 4.44 6.92
CA ILE A 107 27.25 5.63 6.51
C ILE A 107 28.53 5.81 7.32
N ARG A 108 28.48 5.57 8.65
CA ARG A 108 29.67 5.73 9.51
C ARG A 108 30.68 4.61 9.37
N SER A 109 30.22 3.38 9.17
CA SER A 109 31.09 2.21 9.02
C SER A 109 31.59 2.02 7.59
N GLU A 110 31.03 2.77 6.63
CA GLU A 110 31.22 2.57 5.19
C GLU A 110 31.12 1.08 4.81
N ASP A 111 30.03 0.42 5.23
CA ASP A 111 29.87 -1.02 5.04
C ASP A 111 29.96 -1.38 3.55
N ALA A 112 31.01 -2.11 3.16
CA ALA A 112 31.26 -2.53 1.79
C ALA A 112 30.21 -3.52 1.26
N GLY A 113 29.37 -4.09 2.14
CA GLY A 113 28.30 -5.00 1.76
C GLY A 113 27.17 -4.38 0.94
N ILE A 114 27.10 -3.05 0.86
CA ILE A 114 26.06 -2.37 0.06
C ILE A 114 26.25 -2.53 -1.45
N SER A 115 27.47 -2.86 -1.90
CA SER A 115 27.76 -3.01 -3.34
C SER A 115 27.40 -4.39 -3.90
N ASP A 116 27.13 -5.37 -3.03
CA ASP A 116 26.68 -6.71 -3.42
C ASP A 116 25.14 -6.78 -3.25
N PRO A 117 24.35 -6.92 -4.33
CA PRO A 117 22.90 -6.97 -4.25
C PRO A 117 22.35 -8.08 -3.35
N VAL A 118 23.00 -9.26 -3.35
CA VAL A 118 22.57 -10.41 -2.54
C VAL A 118 22.83 -10.12 -1.06
N LYS A 119 24.01 -9.57 -0.75
CA LYS A 119 24.32 -9.17 0.62
C LYS A 119 23.44 -8.01 1.07
N PHE A 120 23.17 -7.02 0.20
CA PHE A 120 22.32 -5.88 0.52
C PHE A 120 20.87 -6.31 0.84
N ALA A 121 20.31 -7.26 0.09
CA ALA A 121 18.97 -7.81 0.38
C ALA A 121 18.86 -8.47 1.77
N SER A 122 19.97 -8.88 2.38
CA SER A 122 20.01 -9.42 3.76
C SER A 122 20.15 -8.35 4.85
N HIS A 123 20.38 -7.08 4.48
CA HIS A 123 20.47 -6.00 5.45
C HIS A 123 19.13 -5.75 6.13
N SER A 124 19.19 -5.07 7.28
CA SER A 124 17.99 -4.68 8.00
C SER A 124 17.01 -3.98 7.06
N ILE A 125 15.75 -4.45 7.05
CA ILE A 125 14.64 -3.82 6.33
C ILE A 125 14.54 -2.32 6.63
N ALA A 126 14.93 -1.88 7.83
CA ALA A 126 14.94 -0.47 8.19
C ALA A 126 15.91 0.39 7.35
N ALA A 127 16.95 -0.21 6.74
CA ALA A 127 17.90 0.46 5.84
C ALA A 127 17.53 0.34 4.35
N ARG A 128 16.40 -0.28 4.04
CA ARG A 128 15.95 -0.60 2.68
C ARG A 128 14.64 0.13 2.35
N GLY A 129 14.25 0.10 1.08
CA GLY A 129 12.96 0.59 0.63
C GLY A 129 12.79 2.11 0.58
N PHE A 130 11.56 2.53 0.24
CA PHE A 130 11.20 3.91 -0.07
C PHE A 130 11.42 4.88 1.11
N TYR A 131 11.22 4.42 2.34
CA TYR A 131 11.44 5.27 3.52
C TYR A 131 12.91 5.49 3.81
N ALA A 132 13.75 4.46 3.66
CA ALA A 132 15.19 4.63 3.80
C ALA A 132 15.73 5.60 2.74
N LEU A 133 15.26 5.46 1.50
CA LEU A 133 15.61 6.38 0.43
C LEU A 133 15.11 7.81 0.69
N GLU A 134 13.91 7.97 1.29
CA GLU A 134 13.40 9.29 1.69
C GLU A 134 14.39 10.02 2.61
N TYR A 135 14.96 9.32 3.60
CA TYR A 135 15.94 9.91 4.50
C TYR A 135 17.20 10.37 3.75
N LEU A 136 17.72 9.56 2.83
CA LEU A 136 18.93 9.94 2.07
C LEU A 136 18.70 11.13 1.14
N LEU A 137 17.49 11.27 0.59
CA LEU A 137 17.16 12.32 -0.38
C LEU A 137 16.68 13.62 0.27
N TYR A 138 15.98 13.55 1.41
CA TYR A 138 15.22 14.69 1.97
C TYR A 138 15.53 15.01 3.43
N ASP A 139 16.16 14.11 4.20
CA ASP A 139 16.50 14.41 5.59
C ASP A 139 17.75 15.31 5.65
N PRO A 140 17.71 16.47 6.35
CA PRO A 140 18.82 17.43 6.35
C PRO A 140 20.11 16.86 6.93
N ASP A 141 20.01 15.95 7.91
CA ASP A 141 21.16 15.37 8.58
C ASP A 141 21.72 14.21 7.75
N LEU A 142 20.87 13.25 7.36
CA LEU A 142 21.34 12.05 6.64
C LEU A 142 21.74 12.32 5.18
N SER A 143 21.16 13.32 4.51
CA SER A 143 21.55 13.68 3.14
C SER A 143 22.96 14.28 3.03
N THR A 144 23.53 14.73 4.15
CA THR A 144 24.86 15.35 4.23
C THR A 144 25.87 14.58 5.08
N ALA A 145 25.43 13.52 5.77
CA ALA A 145 26.26 12.75 6.71
C ALA A 145 27.36 11.90 6.04
N GLY A 146 28.59 11.96 6.56
CA GLY A 146 29.70 11.08 6.14
C GLY A 146 30.14 11.31 4.69
N SER A 147 30.69 10.27 4.07
CA SER A 147 31.21 10.33 2.69
C SER A 147 30.11 10.52 1.65
N PRO A 148 30.17 11.55 0.77
CA PRO A 148 29.25 11.72 -0.35
C PRO A 148 29.24 10.52 -1.31
N ASP A 149 30.41 9.92 -1.56
CA ASP A 149 30.54 8.75 -2.44
C ASP A 149 29.86 7.53 -1.84
N TYR A 150 29.98 7.32 -0.52
CA TYR A 150 29.28 6.24 0.16
C TYR A 150 27.76 6.44 0.14
N ARG A 151 27.27 7.66 0.41
CA ARG A 151 25.83 7.96 0.33
C ARG A 151 25.30 7.73 -1.09
N CYS A 152 26.06 8.13 -2.10
CA CYS A 152 25.72 7.87 -3.50
C CYS A 152 25.60 6.36 -3.78
N ALA A 153 26.58 5.57 -3.34
CA ALA A 153 26.55 4.11 -3.47
C ALA A 153 25.33 3.50 -2.74
N LEU A 154 25.01 3.99 -1.54
CA LEU A 154 23.88 3.52 -0.75
C LEU A 154 22.53 3.86 -1.40
N THR A 155 22.38 5.08 -1.93
CA THR A 155 21.22 5.49 -2.72
C THR A 155 21.00 4.56 -3.92
N ARG A 156 22.07 4.24 -4.66
CA ARG A 156 22.02 3.29 -5.78
C ARG A 156 21.64 1.88 -5.33
N ALA A 157 22.20 1.41 -4.22
CA ALA A 157 21.91 0.09 -3.66
C ALA A 157 20.43 -0.02 -3.26
N ILE A 158 19.89 0.97 -2.54
CA ILE A 158 18.47 0.99 -2.14
C ILE A 158 17.55 1.03 -3.36
N SER A 159 17.83 1.89 -4.35
CA SER A 159 17.00 1.96 -5.57
C SER A 159 17.03 0.65 -6.38
N ALA A 160 18.20 0.00 -6.46
CA ALA A 160 18.31 -1.31 -7.13
C ALA A 160 17.57 -2.42 -6.37
N ASP A 161 17.61 -2.41 -5.04
CA ASP A 161 16.87 -3.33 -4.18
C ASP A 161 15.34 -3.16 -4.28
N ILE A 162 14.86 -1.90 -4.36
CA ILE A 162 13.46 -1.60 -4.65
C ILE A 162 13.05 -2.21 -5.99
N ALA A 163 13.83 -1.96 -7.05
CA ALA A 163 13.54 -2.52 -8.39
C ALA A 163 13.52 -4.05 -8.40
N ALA A 164 14.52 -4.70 -7.80
CA ALA A 164 14.59 -6.15 -7.73
C ALA A 164 13.43 -6.74 -6.92
N THR A 165 13.06 -6.11 -5.81
CA THR A 165 11.94 -6.56 -4.96
C THR A 165 10.60 -6.39 -5.67
N SER A 166 10.36 -5.25 -6.32
CA SER A 166 9.15 -5.02 -7.12
C SER A 166 9.02 -6.02 -8.26
N GLN A 167 10.12 -6.29 -8.98
CA GLN A 167 10.13 -7.27 -10.05
C GLN A 167 9.85 -8.70 -9.55
N ALA A 168 10.40 -9.08 -8.39
CA ALA A 168 10.12 -10.38 -7.79
C ALA A 168 8.65 -10.54 -7.37
N ILE A 169 8.02 -9.47 -6.86
CA ILE A 169 6.58 -9.45 -6.55
C ILE A 169 5.77 -9.64 -7.83
N ALA A 170 6.05 -8.87 -8.88
CA ALA A 170 5.31 -8.94 -10.14
C ALA A 170 5.47 -10.30 -10.84
N ALA A 171 6.68 -10.85 -10.87
CA ALA A 171 6.93 -12.18 -11.42
C ALA A 171 6.13 -13.26 -10.69
N ASP A 172 6.14 -13.27 -9.35
CA ASP A 172 5.37 -14.25 -8.56
C ASP A 172 3.85 -14.09 -8.73
N TRP A 173 3.37 -12.86 -8.94
CA TRP A 173 1.98 -12.60 -9.31
C TRP A 173 1.63 -13.23 -10.65
N THR A 174 2.39 -12.92 -11.69
CA THR A 174 2.10 -13.37 -13.07
C THR A 174 2.30 -14.86 -13.25
N GLU A 175 3.36 -15.44 -12.68
CA GLU A 175 3.75 -16.83 -12.92
C GLU A 175 2.93 -17.84 -12.10
N ARG A 176 2.44 -17.44 -10.92
CA ARG A 176 1.73 -18.36 -10.01
C ARG A 176 0.47 -17.78 -9.42
N PHE A 177 0.55 -16.64 -8.74
CA PHE A 177 -0.51 -16.24 -7.83
C PHE A 177 -1.79 -15.81 -8.54
N ALA A 178 -1.69 -15.18 -9.71
CA ALA A 178 -2.85 -14.81 -10.52
C ALA A 178 -3.66 -16.04 -10.95
N ALA A 179 -3.02 -17.17 -11.23
CA ALA A 179 -3.73 -18.41 -11.54
C ALA A 179 -4.54 -18.92 -10.33
N GLU A 180 -4.00 -18.80 -9.11
CA GLU A 180 -4.71 -19.16 -7.87
C GLU A 180 -5.90 -18.22 -7.58
N MET A 181 -5.82 -16.95 -8.01
CA MET A 181 -6.91 -15.99 -7.87
C MET A 181 -8.02 -16.17 -8.92
N ARG A 182 -7.67 -16.61 -10.13
CA ARG A 182 -8.65 -16.90 -11.19
C ARG A 182 -9.37 -18.22 -10.99
N ALA A 183 -8.66 -19.21 -10.45
CA ALA A 183 -9.19 -20.53 -10.18
C ALA A 183 -8.71 -21.01 -8.81
N PRO A 184 -9.59 -21.08 -7.79
CA PRO A 184 -9.24 -21.64 -6.49
C PRO A 184 -8.68 -23.06 -6.66
N THR A 185 -7.51 -23.32 -6.09
CA THR A 185 -6.88 -24.64 -6.12
C THR A 185 -6.46 -25.07 -4.72
N ARG A 186 -5.25 -24.69 -4.29
CA ARG A 186 -4.65 -25.10 -3.01
C ARG A 186 -4.86 -24.07 -1.91
N ARG A 187 -4.47 -22.82 -2.18
CA ARG A 187 -4.45 -21.74 -1.18
C ARG A 187 -5.86 -21.29 -0.83
N TYR A 188 -6.68 -21.11 -1.85
CA TYR A 188 -8.10 -20.84 -1.73
C TYR A 188 -8.88 -22.07 -2.15
N ARG A 189 -9.84 -22.48 -1.33
CA ARG A 189 -10.73 -23.64 -1.53
C ARG A 189 -11.99 -23.26 -2.31
N SER A 190 -12.32 -21.98 -2.37
CA SER A 190 -13.47 -21.44 -3.07
C SER A 190 -13.22 -20.00 -3.51
N GLU A 191 -14.05 -19.51 -4.43
CA GLU A 191 -14.06 -18.09 -4.84
C GLU A 191 -14.53 -17.17 -3.72
N GLU A 192 -15.30 -17.70 -2.77
CA GLU A 192 -15.69 -16.98 -1.56
C GLU A 192 -14.47 -16.64 -0.69
N GLU A 193 -13.52 -17.57 -0.52
CA GLU A 193 -12.27 -17.30 0.19
C GLU A 193 -11.42 -16.22 -0.53
N ILE A 194 -11.42 -16.21 -1.86
CA ILE A 194 -10.74 -15.16 -2.65
C ILE A 194 -11.43 -13.80 -2.44
N THR A 195 -12.76 -13.79 -2.49
CA THR A 195 -13.58 -12.60 -2.24
C THR A 195 -13.34 -12.06 -0.82
N GLN A 196 -13.20 -12.95 0.17
CA GLN A 196 -12.85 -12.59 1.55
C GLN A 196 -11.45 -11.98 1.65
N GLU A 197 -10.45 -12.53 0.95
CA GLU A 197 -9.09 -11.94 0.94
C GLU A 197 -9.08 -10.55 0.28
N LEU A 198 -9.83 -10.37 -0.82
CA LEU A 198 -9.97 -9.07 -1.49
C LEU A 198 -10.70 -8.04 -0.62
N LEU A 199 -11.77 -8.47 0.06
CA LEU A 199 -12.47 -7.63 1.05
C LEU A 199 -11.56 -7.28 2.23
N LYS A 200 -10.73 -8.23 2.70
CA LYS A 200 -9.73 -7.99 3.74
C LYS A 200 -8.68 -6.97 3.29
N ALA A 201 -8.21 -7.04 2.04
CA ALA A 201 -7.29 -6.05 1.47
C ALA A 201 -7.89 -4.64 1.46
N LEU A 202 -9.15 -4.49 1.00
CA LEU A 202 -9.88 -3.22 1.01
C LEU A 202 -10.07 -2.67 2.44
N THR A 203 -10.60 -3.50 3.33
CA THR A 203 -10.90 -3.09 4.72
C THR A 203 -9.64 -2.71 5.49
N THR A 204 -8.56 -3.49 5.33
CA THR A 204 -7.26 -3.20 5.94
C THR A 204 -6.65 -1.94 5.35
N GLY A 205 -6.73 -1.73 4.03
CA GLY A 205 -6.26 -0.50 3.38
C GLY A 205 -6.95 0.75 3.90
N LEU A 206 -8.29 0.73 4.01
CA LEU A 206 -9.06 1.83 4.60
C LEU A 206 -8.73 2.05 6.09
N GLN A 207 -8.47 0.98 6.83
CA GLN A 207 -8.00 1.08 8.21
C GLN A 207 -6.63 1.76 8.31
N VAL A 208 -5.69 1.46 7.40
CA VAL A 208 -4.40 2.15 7.32
C VAL A 208 -4.58 3.65 7.09
N LEU A 209 -5.55 4.06 6.27
CA LEU A 209 -5.84 5.49 6.07
C LEU A 209 -6.29 6.15 7.39
N ASP A 210 -7.26 5.55 8.07
CA ASP A 210 -7.86 6.07 9.30
C ASP A 210 -6.87 6.06 10.48
N ASP A 211 -6.35 4.89 10.84
CA ASP A 211 -5.58 4.70 12.06
C ASP A 211 -4.14 5.17 11.91
N MET A 212 -3.58 5.01 10.71
CA MET A 212 -2.16 5.23 10.48
C MET A 212 -1.89 6.58 9.81
N ARG A 213 -2.37 6.81 8.59
CA ARG A 213 -2.03 8.01 7.81
C ARG A 213 -2.64 9.28 8.40
N LEU A 214 -3.87 9.21 8.91
CA LEU A 214 -4.54 10.33 9.57
C LEU A 214 -4.41 10.25 11.10
N GLY A 215 -4.63 9.08 11.68
CA GLY A 215 -4.67 8.89 13.13
C GLY A 215 -3.34 9.15 13.83
N ARG A 216 -2.21 8.71 13.25
CA ARG A 216 -0.90 8.91 13.87
C ARG A 216 -0.48 10.36 13.95
N PRO A 217 -0.58 11.20 12.89
CA PRO A 217 -0.28 12.62 13.02
C PRO A 217 -1.28 13.37 13.89
N LEU A 218 -2.56 13.02 13.85
CA LEU A 218 -3.58 13.63 14.71
C LEU A 218 -3.26 13.44 16.20
N GLY A 219 -2.84 12.25 16.63
CA GLY A 219 -2.64 11.97 18.05
C GLY A 219 -3.88 12.31 18.89
N THR A 220 -3.68 12.78 20.12
CA THR A 220 -4.76 13.38 20.92
C THR A 220 -4.78 14.89 20.73
N PHE A 221 -5.88 15.55 21.10
CA PHE A 221 -5.99 17.00 21.03
C PHE A 221 -4.84 17.72 21.76
N ASP A 222 -4.52 17.30 22.99
CA ASP A 222 -3.43 17.90 23.79
C ASP A 222 -2.02 17.47 23.35
N LYS A 223 -1.90 16.44 22.51
CA LYS A 223 -0.61 15.86 22.09
C LYS A 223 -0.62 15.51 20.60
N PRO A 224 -0.76 16.52 19.71
CA PRO A 224 -0.67 16.31 18.28
C PRO A 224 0.74 15.83 17.90
N ARG A 225 0.85 15.07 16.81
CA ARG A 225 2.09 14.39 16.41
C ARG A 225 2.41 14.61 14.92
N PRO A 226 2.50 15.86 14.41
CA PRO A 226 2.71 16.13 12.98
C PRO A 226 3.93 15.37 12.40
N ASN A 227 4.99 15.22 13.20
CA ASN A 227 6.19 14.47 12.81
C ASN A 227 5.98 12.96 12.54
N ARG A 228 4.80 12.40 12.84
CA ARG A 228 4.43 11.00 12.58
C ARG A 228 3.69 10.79 11.25
N ALA A 229 3.40 11.85 10.51
CA ALA A 229 2.84 11.72 9.16
C ALA A 229 3.77 10.90 8.24
N GLU A 230 3.18 10.06 7.41
CA GLU A 230 3.88 9.21 6.43
C GLU A 230 4.57 10.08 5.39
N ALA A 231 5.82 9.73 5.01
CA ALA A 231 6.54 10.40 3.92
C ALA A 231 6.55 11.95 3.99
N ARG A 232 6.57 12.50 5.21
CA ARG A 232 6.51 13.96 5.44
C ARG A 232 7.77 14.71 5.00
N ARG A 233 8.92 14.05 4.83
CA ARG A 233 10.18 14.73 4.43
C ARG A 233 10.14 15.08 2.95
N SER A 234 9.51 14.20 2.17
CA SER A 234 9.25 14.38 0.74
C SER A 234 7.93 15.09 0.45
N GLY A 235 7.19 15.53 1.49
CA GLY A 235 5.95 16.29 1.31
C GLY A 235 4.76 15.48 0.81
N ARG A 236 4.73 14.16 1.03
CA ARG A 236 3.80 13.25 0.32
C ARG A 236 2.63 12.73 1.14
N SER A 237 2.46 13.13 2.39
CA SER A 237 1.46 12.53 3.29
C SER A 237 0.03 12.62 2.73
N LEU A 238 -0.38 13.80 2.25
CA LEU A 238 -1.69 14.00 1.62
C LEU A 238 -1.79 13.29 0.27
N ARG A 239 -0.72 13.34 -0.53
CA ARG A 239 -0.62 12.64 -1.83
C ARG A 239 -0.85 11.14 -1.67
N HIS A 240 -0.23 10.52 -0.66
CA HIS A 240 -0.37 9.09 -0.38
C HIS A 240 -1.78 8.70 0.06
N LEU A 241 -2.45 9.55 0.83
CA LEU A 241 -3.86 9.36 1.15
C LEU A 241 -4.73 9.34 -0.12
N LEU A 242 -4.56 10.34 -1.00
CA LEU A 242 -5.32 10.47 -2.25
C LEU A 242 -5.10 9.28 -3.19
N LEU A 243 -3.84 8.85 -3.37
CA LEU A 243 -3.51 7.71 -4.21
C LEU A 243 -4.16 6.42 -3.72
N SER A 244 -4.18 6.18 -2.41
CA SER A 244 -4.85 4.98 -1.90
C SER A 244 -6.36 5.06 -1.95
N LEU A 245 -6.98 6.24 -1.80
CA LEU A 245 -8.40 6.40 -2.09
C LEU A 245 -8.71 6.07 -3.55
N ASN A 246 -7.90 6.57 -4.49
CA ASN A 246 -8.05 6.29 -5.92
C ASN A 246 -7.86 4.80 -6.24
N ALA A 247 -6.87 4.14 -5.64
CA ALA A 247 -6.58 2.74 -5.92
C ALA A 247 -7.62 1.78 -5.30
N MET A 248 -8.22 2.14 -4.17
CA MET A 248 -9.18 1.27 -3.49
C MET A 248 -10.63 1.42 -3.99
N GLU A 249 -10.99 2.53 -4.63
CA GLU A 249 -12.35 2.70 -5.17
C GLU A 249 -12.72 1.64 -6.21
N PRO A 250 -11.92 1.38 -7.27
CA PRO A 250 -12.24 0.34 -8.25
C PRO A 250 -12.46 -1.04 -7.62
N LEU A 251 -11.64 -1.40 -6.63
CA LEU A 251 -11.78 -2.65 -5.89
C LEU A 251 -13.10 -2.71 -5.12
N ALA A 252 -13.46 -1.63 -4.40
CA ALA A 252 -14.72 -1.55 -3.66
C ALA A 252 -15.93 -1.65 -4.60
N LEU A 253 -15.86 -1.01 -5.77
CA LEU A 253 -16.93 -1.07 -6.76
C LEU A 253 -17.05 -2.46 -7.41
N ALA A 254 -15.94 -3.11 -7.75
CA ALA A 254 -15.95 -4.48 -8.26
C ALA A 254 -16.59 -5.44 -7.22
N LEU A 255 -16.18 -5.32 -5.96
CA LEU A 255 -16.75 -6.11 -4.85
C LEU A 255 -18.24 -5.84 -4.60
N ALA A 256 -18.75 -4.64 -4.87
CA ALA A 256 -20.18 -4.35 -4.78
C ALA A 256 -21.02 -5.01 -5.90
N GLN A 257 -20.36 -5.68 -6.86
CA GLN A 257 -20.98 -6.43 -7.95
C GLN A 257 -22.06 -5.61 -8.68
N GLN A 258 -23.30 -6.13 -8.72
CA GLN A 258 -24.44 -5.53 -9.43
C GLN A 258 -25.35 -4.68 -8.53
N ASP A 259 -25.00 -4.47 -7.26
CA ASP A 259 -25.78 -3.59 -6.36
C ASP A 259 -25.54 -2.12 -6.72
N ALA A 260 -26.36 -1.59 -7.62
CA ALA A 260 -26.26 -0.21 -8.09
C ALA A 260 -26.36 0.83 -6.96
N GLY A 261 -27.16 0.56 -5.93
CA GLY A 261 -27.30 1.45 -4.79
C GLY A 261 -26.02 1.50 -3.96
N LEU A 262 -25.48 0.33 -3.60
CA LEU A 262 -24.21 0.24 -2.87
C LEU A 262 -23.04 0.83 -3.64
N ARG A 263 -22.96 0.59 -4.96
CA ARG A 263 -21.94 1.20 -5.83
C ARG A 263 -22.02 2.73 -5.81
N ALA A 264 -23.23 3.29 -5.95
CA ALA A 264 -23.43 4.74 -5.90
C ALA A 264 -23.00 5.34 -4.55
N ASP A 265 -23.36 4.67 -3.45
CA ASP A 265 -23.00 5.11 -2.10
C ASP A 265 -21.48 5.04 -1.85
N LEU A 266 -20.82 3.97 -2.33
CA LEU A 266 -19.36 3.84 -2.28
C LEU A 266 -18.68 4.95 -3.08
N SER A 267 -19.05 5.14 -4.35
CA SER A 267 -18.47 6.20 -5.19
C SER A 267 -18.66 7.59 -4.59
N GLN A 268 -19.85 7.89 -4.08
CA GLN A 268 -20.10 9.17 -3.42
C GLN A 268 -19.23 9.35 -2.17
N SER A 269 -19.02 8.29 -1.40
CA SER A 269 -18.22 8.35 -0.17
C SER A 269 -16.72 8.48 -0.46
N PHE A 270 -16.20 7.80 -1.48
CA PHE A 270 -14.83 7.99 -1.95
C PHE A 270 -14.62 9.42 -2.47
N GLU A 271 -15.58 9.93 -3.27
CA GLU A 271 -15.51 11.30 -3.80
C GLU A 271 -15.50 12.34 -2.69
N LYS A 272 -16.39 12.22 -1.69
CA LYS A 272 -16.39 13.12 -0.52
C LYS A 272 -15.03 13.14 0.19
N ALA A 273 -14.43 11.98 0.43
CA ALA A 273 -13.13 11.89 1.07
C ALA A 273 -12.03 12.56 0.22
N ARG A 274 -12.03 12.35 -1.11
CA ARG A 274 -11.10 12.99 -2.05
C ARG A 274 -11.28 14.50 -2.11
N THR A 275 -12.47 14.99 -2.40
CA THR A 275 -12.75 16.42 -2.47
C THR A 275 -12.29 17.12 -1.18
N ARG A 276 -12.59 16.51 -0.04
CA ARG A 276 -12.16 17.06 1.26
C ARG A 276 -10.65 17.06 1.40
N ALA A 277 -9.97 15.99 1.02
CA ALA A 277 -8.51 15.90 1.03
C ALA A 277 -7.86 16.93 0.09
N GLU A 278 -8.37 17.11 -1.13
CA GLU A 278 -7.85 18.07 -2.11
C GLU A 278 -8.00 19.52 -1.67
N THR A 279 -9.01 19.82 -0.84
CA THR A 279 -9.19 21.16 -0.25
C THR A 279 -8.28 21.42 0.96
N LEU A 280 -7.50 20.43 1.42
CA LEU A 280 -6.48 20.64 2.45
C LEU A 280 -5.23 21.24 1.83
N ASP A 281 -5.00 22.53 2.09
CA ASP A 281 -3.70 23.18 1.87
C ASP A 281 -2.69 22.78 2.96
N ASP A 282 -2.44 21.48 3.09
CA ASP A 282 -1.54 20.88 4.10
C ASP A 282 -0.97 19.53 3.61
N PRO A 283 0.14 19.53 2.84
CA PRO A 283 0.66 18.33 2.20
C PRO A 283 1.21 17.28 3.18
N VAL A 284 1.52 17.68 4.42
CA VAL A 284 2.18 16.83 5.43
C VAL A 284 1.38 16.65 6.71
N PHE A 285 0.13 17.12 6.73
CA PHE A 285 -0.72 17.14 7.92
C PHE A 285 -0.07 17.86 9.11
N ALA A 286 0.69 18.94 8.88
CA ALA A 286 1.29 19.73 9.95
C ALA A 286 0.23 20.51 10.76
N GLY A 287 -0.88 20.87 10.13
CA GLY A 287 -2.01 21.58 10.71
C GLY A 287 -2.71 20.83 11.85
N VAL A 288 -2.40 19.55 12.08
CA VAL A 288 -2.89 18.81 13.27
C VAL A 288 -2.46 19.45 14.60
N ALA A 289 -1.43 20.29 14.59
CA ALA A 289 -0.92 21.04 15.74
C ALA A 289 -1.62 22.39 15.97
N ASP A 290 -2.39 22.88 14.99
CA ASP A 290 -3.20 24.08 15.12
C ASP A 290 -4.68 23.70 15.34
N PRO A 291 -5.36 24.21 16.39
CA PRO A 291 -6.74 23.83 16.67
C PRO A 291 -7.72 24.07 15.51
N GLY A 292 -7.53 25.15 14.73
CA GLY A 292 -8.42 25.49 13.62
C GLY A 292 -8.21 24.59 12.40
N ALA A 293 -6.95 24.41 11.98
CA ALA A 293 -6.60 23.54 10.86
C ALA A 293 -6.87 22.06 11.17
N ARG A 294 -6.66 21.64 12.42
CA ARG A 294 -6.93 20.27 12.90
C ARG A 294 -8.36 19.81 12.60
N ILE A 295 -9.36 20.67 12.78
CA ILE A 295 -10.78 20.33 12.54
C ILE A 295 -10.99 19.86 11.09
N ARG A 296 -10.27 20.43 10.11
CA ARG A 296 -10.36 20.02 8.70
C ARG A 296 -9.81 18.62 8.48
N ILE A 297 -8.72 18.27 9.16
CA ILE A 297 -8.10 16.94 9.10
C ILE A 297 -8.94 15.90 9.86
N GLU A 298 -9.56 16.28 10.98
CA GLU A 298 -10.53 15.43 11.69
C GLU A 298 -11.79 15.17 10.86
N ALA A 299 -12.30 16.18 10.16
CA ALA A 299 -13.39 16.01 9.22
C ALA A 299 -13.02 15.05 8.08
N LEU A 300 -11.80 15.15 7.52
CA LEU A 300 -11.30 14.19 6.55
C LEU A 300 -11.23 12.77 7.09
N ARG A 301 -10.73 12.61 8.30
CA ARG A 301 -10.73 11.30 8.98
C ARG A 301 -12.15 10.77 9.19
N GLN A 302 -13.12 11.63 9.44
CA GLN A 302 -14.51 11.23 9.56
C GLN A 302 -15.08 10.71 8.22
N GLU A 303 -14.78 11.34 7.08
CA GLU A 303 -15.21 10.82 5.77
C GLU A 303 -14.65 9.41 5.51
N VAL A 304 -13.39 9.16 5.89
CA VAL A 304 -12.79 7.82 5.78
C VAL A 304 -13.49 6.82 6.71
N LYS A 305 -13.89 7.22 7.92
CA LYS A 305 -14.65 6.38 8.84
C LYS A 305 -16.04 6.04 8.33
N ASP A 306 -16.72 7.01 7.72
CA ASP A 306 -18.04 6.82 7.13
C ASP A 306 -17.95 5.85 5.93
N LEU A 307 -16.92 5.99 5.10
CA LEU A 307 -16.62 5.03 4.03
C LEU A 307 -16.37 3.61 4.59
N ARG A 308 -15.53 3.48 5.64
CA ARG A 308 -15.30 2.20 6.32
C ARG A 308 -16.60 1.60 6.84
N ALA A 309 -17.51 2.42 7.37
CA ALA A 309 -18.80 1.96 7.87
C ALA A 309 -19.71 1.43 6.76
N ILE A 310 -19.69 2.02 5.56
CA ILE A 310 -20.40 1.49 4.38
C ILE A 310 -19.83 0.11 4.03
N VAL A 311 -18.51 -0.01 3.94
CA VAL A 311 -17.85 -1.28 3.64
C VAL A 311 -18.22 -2.35 4.66
N SER A 312 -18.08 -2.07 5.96
CA SER A 312 -18.33 -3.06 7.01
C SER A 312 -19.80 -3.43 7.19
N LYS A 313 -20.73 -2.47 7.04
CA LYS A 313 -22.14 -2.67 7.35
C LYS A 313 -22.99 -3.08 6.15
N ARG A 314 -22.49 -2.88 4.93
CA ARG A 314 -23.25 -3.16 3.69
C ARG A 314 -22.49 -4.05 2.72
N LEU A 315 -21.24 -3.71 2.39
CA LEU A 315 -20.47 -4.51 1.44
C LEU A 315 -20.07 -5.88 1.99
N SER A 316 -19.57 -5.95 3.23
CA SER A 316 -19.19 -7.26 3.81
C SER A 316 -20.40 -8.22 3.91
N PRO A 317 -21.57 -7.80 4.44
CA PRO A 317 -22.75 -8.66 4.46
C PRO A 317 -23.28 -9.03 3.08
N SER A 318 -23.21 -8.14 2.07
CA SER A 318 -23.69 -8.46 0.71
C SER A 318 -22.86 -9.55 0.04
N LEU A 319 -21.61 -9.75 0.50
CA LEU A 319 -20.70 -10.80 0.03
C LEU A 319 -20.82 -12.11 0.82
N GLY A 320 -21.80 -12.23 1.73
CA GLY A 320 -21.97 -13.42 2.58
C GLY A 320 -20.93 -13.52 3.71
N VAL A 321 -20.05 -12.53 3.85
CA VAL A 321 -19.02 -12.49 4.89
C VAL A 321 -19.64 -11.87 6.15
N ALA A 322 -19.94 -12.71 7.15
CA ALA A 322 -20.40 -12.23 8.45
C ALA A 322 -19.35 -11.29 9.07
N ALA A 323 -19.79 -10.32 9.87
CA ALA A 323 -18.99 -9.28 10.52
C ALA A 323 -18.05 -9.81 11.65
N GLY A 324 -17.38 -10.93 11.41
CA GLY A 324 -16.49 -11.64 12.33
C GLY A 324 -15.05 -11.81 11.84
N PHE A 325 -14.67 -11.28 10.66
CA PHE A 325 -13.27 -11.16 10.24
C PHE A 325 -12.57 -10.05 11.04
N ASN A 326 -12.38 -10.27 12.34
CA ASN A 326 -11.37 -9.54 13.11
C ASN A 326 -10.01 -10.12 12.72
N SER A 327 -9.35 -9.49 11.76
CA SER A 327 -8.00 -9.85 11.28
C SER A 327 -6.87 -9.56 12.29
N LEU A 328 -7.18 -9.52 13.60
CA LEU A 328 -6.24 -9.24 14.68
C LEU A 328 -6.21 -10.29 15.80
N ASP A 329 -6.98 -11.39 15.72
CA ASP A 329 -6.65 -12.58 16.50
C ASP A 329 -5.54 -13.31 15.75
N GLY A 330 -4.30 -12.95 16.13
CA GLY A 330 -3.08 -13.44 15.53
C GLY A 330 -2.87 -14.94 15.73
N ASP A 331 -2.29 -15.54 14.71
CA ASP A 331 -1.24 -16.53 14.85
C ASP A 331 0.11 -15.84 14.57
#